data_AF-A0A9P1BN13-F1
#
_entry.id   AF-A0A9P1BN13-F1
#
_cell.length_a   1.000
_cell.length_b   1.000
_cell.length_c   1.000
_cell.angle_alpha   90.00
_cell.angle_beta   90.00
_cell.angle_gamma   90.00
#
_symmetry.space_group_name_H-M   'P 1'
#
loop_
_entity.id
_entity.type
_entity.pdbx_description
1 polymer ?
#
loop_
_entity_poly.entity_id
_entity_poly.type
_entity_poly.pdbx_seq_one_letter_code
_entity_poly.pdbx_strand_id
1 'polypeptide(L)'
;MIARLNPGGKKTGIYECEFFALFSALFLWASLVNSALVVYTDNNAVRDAMISCHTSNVVARRVLVAALSIESEYYLAPWYATDSNLADNPSRLSIRQLQELGAQQSELNLSDCWDALVTRAEKWGDEQVTSASPTEKK
;
A
#
# COMPACT_ATOMS: atom_id res chain seq x y z
N MET A 1 -9.25 -12.60 -0.50
CA MET A 1 -8.37 -11.40 -0.57
C MET A 1 -7.47 -11.40 -1.80
N ILE A 2 -6.59 -12.39 -2.01
CA ILE A 2 -5.66 -12.44 -3.17
C ILE A 2 -6.36 -12.28 -4.53
N ALA A 3 -7.51 -12.93 -4.73
CA ALA A 3 -8.31 -12.77 -5.96
C ALA A 3 -8.79 -11.32 -6.20
N ARG A 4 -8.94 -10.51 -5.15
CA ARG A 4 -9.31 -9.08 -5.26
C ARG A 4 -8.09 -8.21 -5.60
N LEU A 5 -6.89 -8.62 -5.19
CA LEU A 5 -5.62 -7.95 -5.55
C LEU A 5 -5.16 -8.32 -6.96
N ASN A 6 -5.52 -9.51 -7.45
CA ASN A 6 -5.19 -9.97 -8.80
C ASN A 6 -6.46 -10.46 -9.55
N PRO A 7 -7.41 -9.56 -9.85
CA PRO A 7 -8.69 -9.94 -10.46
C PRO A 7 -8.52 -10.47 -11.89
N GLY A 8 -7.46 -10.06 -12.59
CA GLY A 8 -7.14 -10.54 -13.93
C GLY A 8 -6.47 -11.92 -13.96
N GLY A 9 -6.23 -12.55 -12.80
CA GLY A 9 -5.60 -13.87 -12.73
C GLY A 9 -4.21 -13.91 -13.35
N LYS A 10 -3.44 -12.82 -13.29
CA LYS A 10 -2.06 -12.79 -13.80
C LYS A 10 -1.23 -13.88 -13.10
N LYS A 11 -0.20 -14.37 -13.78
CA LYS A 11 0.74 -15.38 -13.26
C LYS A 11 1.28 -15.01 -11.87
N THR A 12 1.49 -13.72 -11.61
CA THR A 12 1.92 -13.19 -10.31
C THR A 12 1.24 -11.85 -10.03
N GLY A 13 0.69 -11.68 -8.82
CA GLY A 13 0.13 -10.41 -8.31
C GLY A 13 1.06 -9.70 -7.33
N ILE A 14 2.38 -9.79 -7.56
CA ILE A 14 3.42 -9.35 -6.61
C ILE A 14 3.32 -7.86 -6.32
N TYR A 15 3.21 -7.03 -7.36
CA TYR A 15 3.10 -5.58 -7.21
C TYR A 15 1.92 -5.18 -6.33
N GLU A 16 0.73 -5.74 -6.58
CA GLU A 16 -0.47 -5.44 -5.80
C GLU A 16 -0.35 -5.97 -4.36
N CYS A 17 0.27 -7.13 -4.14
CA CYS A 17 0.51 -7.70 -2.82
C CYS A 17 1.52 -6.90 -2.00
N GLU A 18 2.64 -6.51 -2.58
CA GLU A 18 3.68 -5.73 -1.89
C GLU A 18 3.20 -4.31 -1.59
N PHE A 19 2.40 -3.72 -2.48
CA PHE A 19 1.73 -2.45 -2.19
C PHE A 19 0.74 -2.59 -1.03
N PHE A 20 -0.06 -3.67 -1.01
CA PHE A 20 -0.97 -3.93 0.10
C PHE A 20 -0.24 -4.16 1.44
N ALA A 21 0.94 -4.77 1.42
CA ALA A 21 1.78 -4.94 2.60
C ALA A 21 2.26 -3.57 3.14
N LEU A 22 2.67 -2.66 2.25
CA LEU A 22 3.02 -1.28 2.63
C LEU A 22 1.83 -0.55 3.25
N PHE A 23 0.66 -0.61 2.63
CA PHE A 23 -0.57 -0.04 3.20
C PHE A 23 -0.88 -0.63 4.58
N SER A 24 -0.72 -1.95 4.74
CA SER A 24 -0.95 -2.65 6.01
C SER A 24 -0.02 -2.13 7.13
N ALA A 25 1.25 -1.87 6.81
CA ALA A 25 2.20 -1.28 7.74
C ALA A 25 1.80 0.16 8.15
N LEU A 26 1.37 0.98 7.19
CA LEU A 26 0.84 2.32 7.49
C LEU A 26 -0.42 2.24 8.35
N PHE A 27 -1.35 1.35 8.02
CA PHE A 27 -2.58 1.16 8.78
C PHE A 27 -2.34 0.76 10.23
N LEU A 28 -1.34 -0.09 10.48
CA LEU A 28 -0.97 -0.52 11.83
C LEU A 28 -0.23 0.57 12.63
N TRP A 29 0.72 1.26 12.01
CA TRP A 29 1.75 1.98 12.75
C TRP A 29 1.78 3.49 12.51
N ALA A 30 1.05 4.03 11.52
CA ALA A 30 1.09 5.46 11.22
C ALA A 30 0.77 6.36 12.42
N SER A 31 -0.19 5.96 13.26
CA SER A 31 -0.59 6.71 14.46
C SER A 31 0.48 6.75 15.56
N LEU A 32 1.46 5.84 15.50
CA LEU A 32 2.58 5.77 16.45
C LEU A 32 3.78 6.61 16.00
N VAL A 33 3.79 7.06 14.74
CA VAL A 33 4.89 7.86 14.20
C VAL A 33 4.75 9.29 14.68
N ASN A 34 5.77 9.78 15.37
CA ASN A 34 5.84 11.15 15.90
C ASN A 34 7.04 11.94 15.33
N SER A 35 7.73 11.39 14.33
CA SER A 35 8.93 11.96 13.73
C SER A 35 9.06 11.53 12.26
N ALA A 36 10.23 11.74 11.66
CA ALA A 36 10.51 11.34 10.29
C ALA A 36 10.28 9.83 10.09
N LEU A 37 9.51 9.49 9.05
CA LEU A 37 9.26 8.12 8.64
C LEU A 37 10.17 7.77 7.45
N VAL A 38 10.86 6.64 7.54
CA VAL A 38 11.58 6.04 6.41
C VAL A 38 10.95 4.69 6.11
N VAL A 39 10.51 4.49 4.87
CA VAL A 39 9.91 3.25 4.40
C VAL A 39 10.90 2.55 3.47
N TYR A 40 11.30 1.34 3.85
CA TYR A 40 12.13 0.49 3.01
C TYR A 40 11.27 -0.47 2.22
N THR A 41 11.45 -0.51 0.90
CA THR A 41 10.81 -1.46 0.00
C THR A 41 11.77 -1.81 -1.12
N ASP A 42 11.88 -3.09 -1.46
CA ASP A 42 12.67 -3.57 -2.60
C ASP A 42 11.88 -3.57 -3.92
N ASN A 43 10.58 -3.24 -3.87
CA ASN A 43 9.78 -3.04 -5.06
C ASN A 43 9.84 -1.60 -5.54
N ASN A 44 10.68 -1.36 -6.56
CA ASN A 44 10.81 -0.07 -7.21
C ASN A 44 9.47 0.48 -7.72
N ALA A 45 8.57 -0.36 -8.25
CA ALA A 45 7.29 0.12 -8.73
C ALA A 45 6.38 0.62 -7.59
N VAL A 46 6.41 -0.01 -6.42
CA VAL A 46 5.67 0.46 -5.22
C VAL A 46 6.27 1.78 -4.73
N ARG A 47 7.61 1.83 -4.61
CA ARG A 47 8.34 3.05 -4.23
C ARG A 47 7.98 4.21 -5.15
N ASP A 48 8.14 4.01 -6.45
CA ASP A 48 7.96 5.05 -7.45
C ASP A 48 6.50 5.52 -7.47
N ALA A 49 5.53 4.61 -7.29
CA ALA A 49 4.12 4.95 -7.20
C ALA A 49 3.79 5.83 -5.98
N MET A 50 4.40 5.56 -4.81
CA MET A 50 4.24 6.40 -3.62
C MET A 50 4.90 7.77 -3.80
N ILE A 51 6.11 7.83 -4.35
CA ILE A 51 6.82 9.09 -4.60
C ILE A 51 6.09 9.96 -5.62
N SER A 52 5.63 9.37 -6.73
CA SER A 52 4.95 10.11 -7.79
C SER A 52 3.46 10.30 -7.54
N CYS A 53 2.92 9.74 -6.46
CA CYS A 53 1.48 9.63 -6.19
C CYS A 53 0.67 9.13 -7.40
N HIS A 54 1.21 8.18 -8.16
CA HIS A 54 0.60 7.72 -9.40
C HIS A 54 0.85 6.25 -9.71
N THR A 55 -0.15 5.58 -10.27
CA THR A 55 0.00 4.27 -10.90
C THR A 55 -1.07 4.07 -11.97
N SER A 56 -0.72 3.38 -13.06
CA SER A 56 -1.66 3.00 -14.12
C SER A 56 -2.45 1.74 -13.80
N ASN A 57 -2.08 1.01 -12.73
CA ASN A 57 -2.77 -0.19 -12.30
C ASN A 57 -3.99 0.18 -11.44
N VAL A 58 -5.19 -0.16 -11.92
CA VAL A 58 -6.46 0.20 -11.28
C VAL A 58 -6.58 -0.35 -9.85
N VAL A 59 -6.09 -1.55 -9.58
CA VAL A 59 -6.13 -2.15 -8.23
C VAL A 59 -5.15 -1.43 -7.32
N ALA A 60 -3.90 -1.26 -7.77
CA ALA A 60 -2.89 -0.54 -7.01
C ALA A 60 -3.24 0.92 -6.78
N ARG A 61 -3.99 1.56 -7.69
CA ARG A 61 -4.49 2.94 -7.50
C ARG A 61 -5.36 3.06 -6.25
N ARG A 62 -6.19 2.05 -5.96
CA ARG A 62 -6.99 2.03 -4.73
C ARG A 62 -6.10 1.92 -3.48
N VAL A 63 -5.08 1.06 -3.54
CA VAL A 63 -4.09 0.91 -2.46
C VAL A 63 -3.35 2.23 -2.22
N LEU A 64 -2.86 2.86 -3.29
CA LEU A 64 -2.16 4.13 -3.28
C LEU A 64 -3.01 5.23 -2.64
N VAL A 65 -4.24 5.44 -3.11
CA VAL A 65 -5.15 6.44 -2.55
C VAL A 65 -5.39 6.21 -1.06
N ALA A 66 -5.60 4.95 -0.66
CA ALA A 66 -5.78 4.62 0.75
C ALA A 66 -4.52 4.91 1.59
N ALA A 67 -3.32 4.57 1.10
CA ALA A 67 -2.06 4.87 1.74
C ALA A 67 -1.82 6.38 1.88
N LEU A 68 -2.01 7.16 0.81
CA LEU A 68 -1.88 8.62 0.83
C LEU A 68 -2.88 9.27 1.78
N SER A 69 -4.08 8.69 1.95
CA SER A 69 -5.04 9.18 2.95
C SER A 69 -4.53 9.02 4.38
N ILE A 70 -3.78 7.95 4.69
CA ILE A 70 -3.17 7.73 6.00
C ILE A 70 -2.01 8.70 6.20
N GLU A 71 -1.16 8.87 5.18
CA GLU A 71 -0.09 9.88 5.23
C GLU A 71 -0.64 11.27 5.51
N SER A 72 -1.73 11.64 4.83
CA SER A 72 -2.40 12.94 5.02
C SER A 72 -3.03 13.09 6.41
N GLU A 73 -3.68 12.03 6.91
CA GLU A 73 -4.36 12.03 8.22
C GLU A 73 -3.38 12.17 9.39
N TYR A 74 -2.22 11.52 9.29
CA TYR A 74 -1.19 11.54 10.34
C TYR A 74 -0.04 12.52 10.04
N TYR A 75 -0.20 13.40 9.04
CA TYR A 75 0.80 14.40 8.64
C TYR A 75 2.20 13.81 8.39
N LEU A 76 2.23 12.63 7.77
CA LEU A 76 3.46 11.92 7.45
C LEU A 76 4.08 12.46 6.17
N ALA A 77 5.42 12.51 6.14
CA ALA A 77 6.20 12.80 4.95
C ALA A 77 7.28 11.72 4.78
N PRO A 78 6.92 10.52 4.27
CA PRO A 78 7.83 9.39 4.30
C PRO A 78 8.95 9.51 3.27
N TRP A 79 10.15 9.09 3.66
CA TRP A 79 11.27 8.87 2.74
C TRP A 79 11.31 7.42 2.30
N TYR A 80 11.29 7.16 1.00
CA TYR A 80 11.29 5.80 0.48
C TYR A 80 12.69 5.36 0.00
N ALA A 81 13.14 4.18 0.45
CA ALA A 81 14.48 3.64 0.18
C ALA A 81 14.46 2.13 -0.18
N THR A 82 15.51 1.65 -0.85
CA THR A 82 15.63 0.25 -1.33
C THR A 82 16.73 -0.57 -0.66
N ASP A 83 17.67 0.06 0.02
CA ASP A 83 18.98 -0.55 0.30
C ASP A 83 18.99 -1.47 1.53
N SER A 84 17.84 -1.80 2.11
CA SER A 84 17.70 -2.72 3.26
C SER A 84 16.26 -3.22 3.40
N ASN A 85 15.95 -4.45 2.95
CA ASN A 85 14.63 -5.04 3.15
C ASN A 85 14.61 -6.02 4.35
N LEU A 86 14.46 -5.49 5.57
CA LEU A 86 14.26 -6.31 6.77
C LEU A 86 12.97 -7.14 6.72
N ALA A 87 12.04 -6.85 5.80
CA ALA A 87 10.78 -7.57 5.65
C ALA A 87 10.86 -8.80 4.73
N ASP A 88 11.94 -9.02 3.98
CA ASP A 88 12.06 -10.18 3.07
C ASP A 88 11.98 -11.51 3.84
N ASN A 89 12.79 -11.70 4.88
CA ASN A 89 12.76 -12.89 5.72
C ASN A 89 11.38 -13.09 6.41
N PRO A 90 10.82 -12.08 7.10
CA PRO A 90 9.47 -12.17 7.69
C PRO A 90 8.36 -12.49 6.70
N SER A 91 8.43 -12.00 5.45
CA SER A 91 7.44 -12.30 4.41
C SER A 91 7.37 -13.79 4.08
N ARG A 92 8.44 -14.53 4.37
CA ARG A 92 8.58 -15.99 4.21
C ARG A 92 8.37 -16.75 5.53
N LEU A 93 7.80 -16.08 6.54
CA LEU A 93 7.60 -16.60 7.90
C LEU A 93 8.91 -16.89 8.65
N SER A 94 10.04 -16.33 8.19
CA SER A 94 11.34 -16.41 8.86
C SER A 94 11.55 -15.19 9.77
N ILE A 95 11.00 -15.26 10.98
CA ILE A 95 10.93 -14.12 11.92
C ILE A 95 11.94 -14.19 13.07
N ARG A 96 12.61 -15.33 13.25
CA ARG A 96 13.44 -15.62 14.43
C ARG A 96 14.53 -14.57 14.66
N GLN A 97 15.23 -14.18 13.59
CA GLN A 97 16.30 -13.18 13.67
C GLN A 97 15.79 -11.84 14.21
N LEU A 98 14.62 -11.38 13.75
CA LEU A 98 14.03 -10.13 14.24
C LEU A 98 13.59 -10.27 15.71
N GLN A 99 13.04 -11.41 16.10
CA GLN A 99 12.68 -11.67 17.51
C GLN A 99 13.92 -11.66 18.41
N GLU A 100 15.04 -12.24 17.97
CA GLU A 100 16.32 -12.22 18.69
C GLU A 100 16.90 -10.80 18.81
N LEU A 101 16.61 -9.92 17.83
CA LEU A 101 16.92 -8.49 17.88
C LEU A 101 15.92 -7.66 18.72
N GLY A 102 14.90 -8.29 19.30
CA GLY A 102 13.91 -7.64 20.15
C GLY A 102 12.71 -7.06 19.41
N ALA A 103 12.49 -7.41 18.14
CA ALA A 103 11.30 -6.97 17.41
C ALA A 103 10.02 -7.54 18.04
N GLN A 104 9.00 -6.69 18.11
CA GLN A 104 7.67 -7.06 18.58
C GLN A 104 6.78 -7.44 17.40
N GLN A 105 5.86 -8.38 17.61
CA GLN A 105 4.84 -8.73 16.63
C GLN A 105 3.55 -7.98 16.93
N SER A 106 2.91 -7.50 15.88
CA SER A 106 1.56 -6.94 15.94
C SER A 106 0.63 -7.85 15.15
N GLU A 107 -0.50 -8.22 15.74
CA GLU A 107 -1.55 -8.92 15.02
C GLU A 107 -2.34 -7.94 14.16
N LEU A 108 -2.63 -8.35 12.92
CA LEU A 108 -3.45 -7.58 11.98
C LEU A 108 -4.63 -8.44 11.55
N ASN A 109 -5.84 -7.96 11.85
CA ASN A 109 -7.03 -8.49 11.20
C ASN A 109 -7.04 -8.02 9.75
N LEU A 110 -6.79 -8.96 8.83
CA LEU A 110 -6.74 -8.67 7.40
C LEU A 110 -8.09 -8.23 6.82
N SER A 111 -9.22 -8.64 7.40
CA SER A 111 -10.54 -8.18 6.96
C SER A 111 -10.72 -6.70 7.27
N ASP A 112 -10.43 -6.30 8.51
CA ASP A 112 -10.55 -4.91 8.95
C ASP A 112 -9.61 -3.99 8.17
N CYS A 113 -8.38 -4.46 7.93
CA CYS A 113 -7.40 -3.76 7.10
C CYS A 113 -7.90 -3.58 5.66
N TRP A 114 -8.47 -4.64 5.09
CA TRP A 114 -9.03 -4.59 3.74
C TRP A 114 -10.23 -3.65 3.65
N ASP A 115 -11.13 -3.70 4.61
CA ASP A 115 -12.31 -2.83 4.63
C ASP A 115 -11.90 -1.37 4.82
N ALA A 116 -10.91 -1.09 5.67
CA ALA A 116 -10.31 0.24 5.79
C ALA A 116 -9.71 0.73 4.47
N LEU A 117 -9.01 -0.13 3.73
CA LEU A 117 -8.51 0.20 2.39
C LEU A 117 -9.65 0.60 1.46
N VAL A 118 -10.69 -0.23 1.38
CA VAL A 118 -11.85 0.00 0.50
C VAL A 118 -12.54 1.31 0.85
N THR A 119 -12.86 1.53 2.12
CA THR A 119 -13.51 2.75 2.60
C THR A 119 -12.67 3.99 2.32
N ARG A 120 -11.35 3.95 2.56
CA ARG A 120 -10.46 5.08 2.28
C ARG A 120 -10.36 5.36 0.78
N ALA A 121 -10.20 4.31 -0.03
CA ALA A 121 -10.13 4.44 -1.48
C ALA A 121 -11.41 5.01 -2.09
N GLU A 122 -12.58 4.68 -1.54
CA GLU A 122 -13.88 5.22 -1.98
C GLU A 122 -14.09 6.67 -1.51
N LYS A 123 -13.67 6.99 -0.29
CA LYS A 123 -13.79 8.34 0.27
C LYS A 123 -12.89 9.37 -0.42
N TRP A 124 -11.66 8.95 -0.77
CA TRP A 124 -10.61 9.85 -1.26
C TRP A 124 -10.27 9.65 -2.75
N GLY A 125 -10.79 8.59 -3.36
CA GLY A 125 -10.63 8.38 -4.78
C GLY A 125 -11.59 9.26 -5.57
N ASP A 126 -11.19 9.68 -6.77
CA ASP A 126 -12.13 10.30 -7.69
C ASP A 126 -13.25 9.30 -8.00
N GLU A 127 -14.51 9.73 -7.85
CA GLU A 127 -15.59 9.14 -8.64
C GLU A 127 -15.09 9.13 -10.09
N GLN A 128 -15.17 7.99 -10.77
CA GLN A 128 -14.78 7.95 -12.17
C GLN A 128 -15.54 9.08 -12.89
N VAL A 129 -14.81 10.08 -13.38
CA VAL A 129 -15.32 11.03 -14.36
C VAL A 129 -15.53 10.23 -15.64
N THR A 130 -16.58 9.43 -15.66
CA THR A 130 -17.14 8.77 -16.83
C THR A 130 -18.49 9.42 -17.11
N SER A 131 -18.45 10.70 -17.48
CA SER A 131 -19.35 11.19 -18.51
C SER A 131 -18.53 11.26 -19.79
N ALA A 132 -18.73 10.27 -20.65
CA ALA A 132 -18.24 10.31 -22.01
C ALA A 132 -18.67 11.64 -22.65
N SER A 133 -17.71 12.43 -23.12
CA SER A 133 -18.02 13.55 -24.01
C SER A 133 -18.75 12.99 -25.23
N PRO A 134 -19.93 13.50 -25.62
CA PRO A 134 -20.58 13.07 -26.84
C PRO A 134 -19.66 13.43 -28.00
N THR A 135 -19.24 12.44 -28.77
CA THR A 135 -18.64 12.64 -30.10
C THR A 135 -19.52 13.57 -30.92
N GLU A 136 -19.01 14.78 -31.20
CA GLU A 136 -19.56 15.64 -32.24
C GLU A 136 -19.37 14.95 -33.59
N LYS A 137 -20.48 14.44 -34.14
CA LYS A 137 -20.53 14.05 -35.55
C LYS A 137 -20.56 15.33 -36.40
N LYS A 138 -19.53 15.52 -37.22
CA LYS A 138 -19.62 16.35 -38.43
C LYS A 138 -20.24 15.54 -39.57
#